data_AF-W1XL87-F1
#
_entry.id   AF-W1XL87-F1
#
_cell.length_a   1.000
_cell.length_b   1.000
_cell.length_c   1.000
_cell.angle_alpha   90.00
_cell.angle_beta   90.00
_cell.angle_gamma   90.00
#
_symmetry.space_group_name_H-M   'P 1'
#
loop_
_entity.id
_entity.type
_entity.pdbx_description
1 polymer ?
#
loop_
_entity_poly.entity_id
_entity_poly.type
_entity_poly.pdbx_seq_one_letter_code
_entity_poly.pdbx_strand_id
1 'polypeptide(L)'
;MENNDKFLSQDLLESYAIRLLSGPLNGCEYEILNGRVLVIVGNDVSLGRSDSFSELPENTIVIPYGELTGSFEVIITTDPDLVVTIRELTAQE
;
A
#
# COMPACT_ATOMS: atom_id res chain seq x y z
N MET A 1 15.19 -18.43 -40.08
CA MET A 1 15.43 -17.54 -38.93
C MET A 1 14.13 -16.79 -38.71
N GLU A 2 13.19 -17.43 -38.04
CA GLU A 2 11.96 -16.76 -37.59
C GLU A 2 12.35 -15.99 -36.33
N ASN A 3 12.49 -14.67 -36.48
CA ASN A 3 12.36 -13.76 -35.36
C ASN A 3 10.90 -13.85 -34.87
N ASN A 4 10.61 -14.86 -34.06
CA ASN A 4 9.61 -14.67 -33.01
C ASN A 4 10.31 -13.84 -31.95
N ASP A 5 10.38 -12.54 -32.24
CA ASP A 5 10.44 -11.51 -31.23
C ASP A 5 9.49 -11.95 -30.14
N LYS A 6 10.08 -12.48 -29.07
CA LYS A 6 9.77 -12.06 -27.71
C LYS A 6 8.30 -11.67 -27.66
N PHE A 7 7.45 -12.69 -27.55
CA PHE A 7 6.21 -12.59 -26.80
C PHE A 7 6.63 -12.28 -25.36
N LEU A 8 7.21 -11.09 -25.17
CA LEU A 8 7.05 -10.28 -24.01
C LEU A 8 5.54 -10.06 -24.01
N SER A 9 4.81 -11.06 -23.51
CA SER A 9 3.84 -10.74 -22.49
C SER A 9 4.61 -9.81 -21.55
N GLN A 10 4.54 -8.51 -21.81
CA GLN A 10 3.69 -7.65 -21.03
C GLN A 10 2.95 -8.46 -19.95
N ASP A 11 3.70 -9.05 -19.02
CA ASP A 11 3.44 -8.91 -17.60
C ASP A 11 3.45 -7.39 -17.39
N LEU A 12 2.38 -6.74 -17.87
CA LEU A 12 2.02 -5.41 -17.46
C LEU A 12 1.76 -5.62 -15.98
N LEU A 13 2.79 -5.40 -15.18
CA LEU A 13 2.63 -5.10 -13.77
C LEU A 13 1.68 -3.91 -13.76
N GLU A 14 0.39 -4.21 -13.67
CA GLU A 14 -0.62 -3.20 -13.50
C GLU A 14 -0.26 -2.46 -12.23
N SER A 15 0.12 -1.20 -12.42
CA SER A 15 0.47 -0.32 -11.33
C SER A 15 -0.81 0.35 -10.86
N TYR A 16 -1.10 0.19 -9.58
CA TYR A 16 -2.24 0.78 -8.91
C TYR A 16 -1.78 2.01 -8.13
N ALA A 17 -2.69 2.92 -7.80
CA ALA A 17 -2.39 4.06 -6.96
C ALA A 17 -3.42 4.23 -5.85
N ILE A 18 -2.96 4.49 -4.62
CA ILE A 18 -3.79 5.04 -3.56
C ILE A 18 -3.66 6.55 -3.59
N ARG A 19 -4.76 7.25 -3.84
CA ARG A 19 -4.85 8.71 -3.69
C ARG A 19 -5.54 9.06 -2.38
N LEU A 20 -4.90 9.89 -1.57
CA LEU A 20 -5.50 10.42 -0.34
C LEU A 20 -6.43 11.58 -0.67
N LEU A 21 -7.70 11.49 -0.23
CA LEU A 21 -8.73 12.49 -0.53
C LEU A 21 -9.03 13.43 0.65
N SER A 22 -8.35 13.23 1.79
CA SER A 22 -8.53 14.02 3.01
C SER A 22 -7.25 14.09 3.84
N GLY A 23 -7.24 14.96 4.85
CA GLY A 23 -6.17 15.06 5.84
C GLY A 23 -4.95 15.86 5.39
N PRO A 24 -3.87 15.84 6.18
CA PRO A 24 -2.64 16.60 5.91
C PRO A 24 -1.96 16.26 4.59
N LEU A 25 -2.11 15.03 4.11
CA LEU A 25 -1.53 14.53 2.86
C LEU A 25 -2.55 14.45 1.71
N ASN A 26 -3.61 15.26 1.75
CA ASN A 26 -4.61 15.29 0.68
C ASN A 26 -3.96 15.57 -0.69
N GLY A 27 -4.29 14.74 -1.67
CA GLY A 27 -3.76 14.80 -3.03
C GLY A 27 -2.49 13.97 -3.24
N CYS A 28 -1.85 13.46 -2.17
CA CYS A 28 -0.73 12.54 -2.31
C CYS A 28 -1.20 11.22 -2.94
N GLU A 29 -0.34 10.69 -3.82
CA GLU A 29 -0.52 9.42 -4.49
C GLU A 29 0.64 8.49 -4.16
N TYR A 30 0.31 7.25 -3.88
CA TYR A 30 1.28 6.19 -3.63
C TYR A 30 1.08 5.11 -4.66
N GLU A 31 2.14 4.85 -5.43
CA GLU A 31 2.19 3.75 -6.39
C GLU A 31 2.25 2.42 -5.65
N ILE A 32 1.47 1.44 -6.14
CA ILE A 32 1.37 0.10 -5.57
C ILE A 32 1.48 -0.93 -6.68
N LEU A 33 2.35 -1.90 -6.44
CA LEU A 33 2.54 -3.06 -7.29
C LEU A 33 1.77 -4.26 -6.73
N ASN A 34 1.69 -5.32 -7.54
CA ASN A 34 1.20 -6.63 -7.10
C ASN A 34 1.86 -7.06 -5.79
N GLY A 35 1.05 -7.56 -4.85
CA GLY A 35 1.50 -7.95 -3.53
C GLY A 35 0.67 -7.28 -2.42
N ARG A 36 1.32 -7.00 -1.30
CA ARG A 36 0.67 -6.44 -0.11
C ARG A 36 1.38 -5.15 0.27
N VAL A 37 0.60 -4.13 0.58
CA VAL A 37 1.08 -2.85 1.14
C VAL A 37 0.43 -2.65 2.50
N LEU A 38 1.24 -2.35 3.50
CA LEU A 38 0.78 -1.94 4.82
C LEU A 38 0.55 -0.43 4.83
N VAL A 39 -0.62 0.01 5.25
CA VAL A 39 -0.94 1.43 5.44
C VAL A 39 -1.13 1.67 6.92
N ILE A 40 -0.20 2.43 7.50
CA ILE A 40 -0.24 2.84 8.91
C ILE A 40 -0.82 4.24 8.96
N VAL A 41 -1.92 4.39 9.70
CA VAL A 41 -2.58 5.68 9.89
C VAL A 41 -2.60 6.04 11.37
N GLY A 42 -2.14 7.24 11.71
CA GLY A 42 -2.08 7.68 13.10
C GLY A 42 -1.59 9.11 13.25
N ASN A 43 -1.53 9.62 14.50
CA ASN A 43 -0.98 10.95 14.76
C ASN A 43 0.57 10.93 14.79
N ASP A 44 1.18 12.11 14.63
CA ASP A 44 2.64 12.29 14.65
C ASP A 44 3.31 11.77 15.93
N VAL A 45 2.58 11.69 17.06
CA VAL A 45 3.11 11.20 18.34
C VAL A 45 3.18 9.66 18.37
N SER A 46 2.16 9.00 17.83
CA SER A 46 2.10 7.54 17.67
C SER A 46 3.06 7.07 16.58
N LEU A 47 3.20 7.87 15.52
CA LEU A 47 4.15 7.64 14.45
C LEU A 47 5.59 7.96 14.92
N GLY A 48 5.81 9.03 15.68
CA GLY A 48 7.13 9.48 16.16
C GLY A 48 7.70 8.73 17.36
N ARG A 49 6.94 7.82 18.00
CA ARG A 49 7.51 6.79 18.90
C ARG A 49 8.26 5.68 18.13
N SER A 50 8.42 5.83 16.82
CA SER A 50 9.14 4.94 15.90
C SER A 50 10.66 4.91 16.08
N ASP A 51 11.26 5.54 17.09
CA ASP A 51 12.69 5.37 17.39
C ASP A 51 13.04 3.93 17.81
N SER A 52 12.01 3.09 18.06
CA SER A 52 12.14 1.67 18.41
C SER A 52 11.77 0.70 17.28
N PHE A 53 11.33 1.21 16.12
CA PHE A 53 11.06 0.35 14.96
C PHE A 53 12.37 0.11 14.22
N SER A 54 12.73 -1.18 14.05
CA SER A 54 13.55 -1.58 12.90
C SER A 54 12.95 -0.95 11.65
N GLU A 55 13.79 -0.49 10.71
CA GLU A 55 13.36 0.09 9.43
C GLU A 55 12.07 -0.59 8.94
N LEU A 56 11.00 0.20 8.77
CA LEU A 56 9.72 -0.34 8.32
C LEU A 56 9.93 -1.03 6.98
N PRO A 57 9.17 -2.11 6.69
CA PRO A 57 9.22 -2.75 5.39
C PRO A 57 9.01 -1.74 4.26
N GLU A 58 9.71 -1.91 3.14
CA GLU A 58 9.62 -1.01 1.98
C GLU A 58 8.19 -0.85 1.44
N ASN A 59 7.35 -1.88 1.61
CA ASN A 59 5.95 -1.88 1.24
C ASN A 59 5.03 -1.25 2.31
N THR A 60 5.51 -0.23 3.02
CA THR A 60 4.75 0.48 4.06
C THR A 60 4.51 1.93 3.68
N ILE A 61 3.25 2.37 3.75
CA ILE A 61 2.84 3.77 3.62
C ILE A 61 2.44 4.29 5.00
N VAL A 62 2.99 5.42 5.40
CA VAL A 62 2.67 6.08 6.66
C VAL A 62 1.88 7.35 6.38
N ILE A 63 0.67 7.44 6.96
CA ILE A 63 -0.24 8.56 6.78
C ILE A 63 -0.50 9.23 8.14
N PRO A 64 -0.03 10.47 8.34
CA PRO A 64 -0.38 11.25 9.52
C PRO A 64 -1.84 11.71 9.41
N TYR A 65 -2.73 11.14 10.23
CA TYR A 65 -4.15 11.47 10.20
C TYR A 65 -4.83 11.28 11.56
N GLY A 66 -5.05 12.38 12.28
CA GLY A 66 -5.93 12.44 13.46
C GLY A 66 -5.66 11.41 14.57
N GLU A 67 -6.62 11.22 15.47
CA GLU A 67 -6.54 10.19 16.51
C GLU A 67 -7.07 8.84 15.99
N LEU A 68 -6.22 7.81 16.09
CA LEU A 68 -6.51 6.37 15.99
C LEU A 68 -7.51 5.96 14.89
N THR A 69 -7.21 6.32 13.65
CA THR A 69 -7.78 5.62 12.49
C THR A 69 -7.03 4.30 12.30
N GLY A 70 -7.72 3.16 12.29
CA GLY A 70 -7.09 1.85 12.19
C GLY A 70 -6.20 1.69 10.96
N SER A 71 -5.04 1.06 11.15
CA SER A 71 -4.16 0.63 10.06
C SER A 71 -4.85 -0.45 9.22
N PHE A 72 -4.45 -0.59 7.96
CA PHE A 72 -5.01 -1.60 7.06
C PHE A 72 -3.94 -2.09 6.08
N GLU A 73 -4.21 -3.21 5.43
CA GLU A 73 -3.42 -3.70 4.30
C GLU A 73 -4.22 -3.56 3.01
N VAL A 74 -3.54 -3.17 1.94
CA VAL A 74 -4.04 -3.28 0.57
C VAL A 74 -3.33 -4.43 -0.10
N ILE A 75 -4.10 -5.35 -0.66
CA ILE A 75 -3.59 -6.56 -1.31
C ILE A 75 -4.01 -6.49 -2.77
N ILE A 76 -3.03 -6.39 -3.65
CA ILE A 76 -3.20 -6.45 -5.10
C ILE A 76 -2.80 -7.85 -5.55
N THR A 77 -3.72 -8.55 -6.20
CA THR A 77 -3.48 -9.91 -6.69
C THR A 77 -3.60 -9.97 -8.21
N THR A 78 -3.06 -11.02 -8.80
CA THR A 78 -3.25 -11.32 -10.23
C THR A 78 -4.52 -12.12 -10.49
N ASP A 79 -5.39 -12.30 -9.48
CA ASP A 79 -6.68 -12.95 -9.65
C ASP A 79 -7.66 -11.96 -10.34
N PRO A 80 -8.17 -12.27 -11.54
CA PRO A 80 -9.06 -11.37 -12.27
C PRO A 80 -10.40 -11.10 -11.54
N ASP A 81 -10.82 -11.99 -10.63
CA ASP A 81 -12.07 -11.83 -9.88
C ASP A 81 -11.86 -11.07 -8.56
N LEU A 82 -10.63 -10.95 -8.07
CA LEU A 82 -10.28 -10.31 -6.79
C LEU A 82 -8.98 -9.51 -6.88
N VAL A 83 -8.96 -8.59 -7.84
CA VAL A 83 -7.78 -7.77 -8.16
C VAL A 83 -7.30 -6.95 -6.96
N VAL A 84 -8.22 -6.36 -6.19
CA VAL A 84 -7.91 -5.50 -5.03
C VAL A 84 -8.71 -5.92 -3.81
N THR A 85 -8.03 -6.15 -2.70
CA THR A 85 -8.63 -6.41 -1.38
C THR A 85 -8.09 -5.44 -0.34
N ILE A 86 -8.95 -4.97 0.56
CA ILE A 86 -8.57 -4.17 1.73
C ILE A 86 -8.83 -5.00 2.99
N ARG A 87 -7.83 -5.09 3.87
CA ARG A 87 -7.94 -5.76 5.17
C ARG A 87 -7.64 -4.78 6.30
N GLU A 88 -8.66 -4.40 7.04
CA GLU A 88 -8.49 -3.61 8.26
C GLU A 88 -7.74 -4.42 9.34
N LEU A 89 -6.81 -3.77 10.04
CA LEU A 89 -6.06 -4.36 11.13
C LEU A 89 -6.65 -3.84 12.45
N THR A 90 -7.54 -4.63 13.03
CA THR A 90 -8.00 -4.41 14.40
C THR A 90 -6.97 -4.96 15.38
N ALA A 91 -6.60 -4.20 16.41
CA ALA A 91 -5.93 -4.79 17.55
C ALA A 91 -6.84 -5.88 18.12
N GLN A 92 -6.38 -7.13 18.17
CA GLN A 92 -7.05 -8.14 18.98
C GLN A 92 -6.96 -7.69 20.45
N GLU A 93 -8.11 -7.61 21.12
CA GLU A 93 -8.20 -7.36 22.56
C GLU A 93 -7.49 -8.44 23.38
#